data_AF-A0A1I4ZZM9-F1
#
_entry.id   AF-A0A1I4ZZM9-F1
#
_cell.length_a   1.000
_cell.length_b   1.000
_cell.length_c   1.000
_cell.angle_alpha   90.00
_cell.angle_beta   90.00
_cell.angle_gamma   90.00
#
_symmetry.space_group_name_H-M   'P 1'
#
loop_
_entity.id
_entity.type
_entity.pdbx_description
1 polymer ?
#
loop_
_entity_poly.entity_id
_entity_poly.type
_entity_poly.pdbx_seq_one_letter_code
_entity_poly.pdbx_strand_id
1 'polypeptide(L)'
;MNARHLELFPLNDPRLTIQPHETETETPADESKSMFDLCKDDGEVVGYVKTWVHDDGFAGFVHFDPDGNVVDWQVCSKPGTDVSLN
;
A
#
# COMPACT_ATOMS: atom_id res chain seq x y z
N MET A 1 -5.58 5.44 10.33
CA MET A 1 -4.89 4.38 9.58
C MET A 1 -5.96 3.51 8.92
N ASN A 2 -6.03 3.52 7.59
CA ASN A 2 -7.08 2.81 6.84
C ASN A 2 -6.74 1.32 6.72
N ALA A 3 -7.42 0.47 7.49
CA ALA A 3 -7.16 -0.97 7.54
C ALA A 3 -7.23 -1.67 6.17
N ARG A 4 -8.14 -1.21 5.29
CA ARG A 4 -8.30 -1.73 3.91
C ARG A 4 -7.05 -1.63 3.05
N HIS A 5 -6.24 -0.58 3.24
CA HIS A 5 -5.02 -0.38 2.44
C HIS A 5 -3.89 -1.31 2.88
N LEU A 6 -3.84 -1.66 4.17
CA LEU A 6 -2.85 -2.60 4.71
C LEU A 6 -3.11 -4.04 4.26
N GLU A 7 -4.36 -4.40 4.03
CA GLU A 7 -4.73 -5.72 3.49
C GLU A 7 -4.24 -5.94 2.06
N LEU A 8 -3.99 -4.86 1.29
CA LEU A 8 -3.52 -4.94 -0.09
C LEU A 8 -2.06 -5.36 -0.20
N PHE A 9 -1.24 -5.01 0.78
CA PHE A 9 0.19 -5.31 0.78
C PHE A 9 0.53 -6.33 1.88
N PRO A 10 0.49 -7.64 1.58
CA PRO A 10 0.86 -8.66 2.53
C PRO A 10 2.36 -8.60 2.79
N LEU A 11 2.75 -8.01 3.92
CA LEU A 11 4.13 -7.96 4.37
C LEU A 11 4.60 -9.37 4.73
N ASN A 12 5.24 -10.04 3.78
CA ASN A 12 5.70 -11.42 3.95
C ASN A 12 7.06 -11.53 4.68
N ASP A 13 7.78 -10.41 4.87
CA ASP A 13 9.04 -10.39 5.63
C ASP A 13 8.76 -9.96 7.09
N PRO A 14 8.92 -10.86 8.07
CA PRO A 14 8.64 -10.58 9.48
C PRO A 14 9.65 -9.62 10.13
N ARG A 15 10.75 -9.27 9.44
CA ARG A 15 11.75 -8.30 9.91
C ARG A 15 11.41 -6.87 9.49
N LEU A 16 10.32 -6.71 8.75
CA LEU A 16 9.83 -5.43 8.30
C LEU A 16 8.57 -5.08 9.09
N THR A 17 8.37 -3.79 9.26
CA THR A 17 7.16 -3.18 9.83
C THR A 17 6.66 -2.13 8.86
N ILE A 18 5.34 -1.96 8.79
CA ILE A 18 4.71 -0.92 7.98
C ILE A 18 4.29 0.22 8.90
N GLN A 19 4.67 1.44 8.54
CA GLN A 19 4.32 2.65 9.27
C GLN A 19 3.64 3.65 8.34
N PRO A 20 2.66 4.44 8.81
CA PRO A 20 2.08 5.52 8.00
C PRO A 20 3.18 6.49 7.57
N HIS A 21 3.21 6.87 6.30
CA HIS A 21 4.17 7.87 5.82
C HIS A 21 3.76 9.24 6.39
N GLU A 22 4.67 9.92 7.11
CA GLU A 22 4.35 11.17 7.83
C GLU A 22 4.12 12.41 6.93
N THR A 23 4.24 12.27 5.61
CA THR A 23 4.33 13.41 4.66
C THR A 23 3.07 13.72 3.85
N GLU A 24 1.87 13.30 4.26
CA GLU A 24 0.63 13.73 3.57
C GLU A 24 0.17 15.12 4.07
N THR A 25 0.91 16.18 3.71
CA THR A 25 0.53 17.57 4.04
C THR A 25 0.16 18.43 2.83
N GLU A 26 0.19 17.94 1.58
CA GLU A 26 0.06 18.82 0.42
C GLU A 26 -0.78 18.28 -0.74
N THR A 27 -2.01 17.83 -0.48
CA THR A 27 -3.16 17.87 -1.41
C THR A 27 -4.41 17.41 -0.63
N PRO A 28 -5.66 17.71 -1.04
CA PRO A 28 -6.82 17.17 -0.32
C PRO A 28 -6.65 15.64 -0.27
N ALA A 29 -6.58 15.10 0.94
CA ALA A 29 -6.33 13.70 1.21
C ALA A 29 -7.27 12.87 0.33
N ASP A 30 -6.72 12.32 -0.74
CA ASP A 30 -7.44 11.41 -1.59
C ASP A 30 -7.54 10.14 -0.76
N GLU A 31 -8.63 9.99 0.01
CA GLU A 31 -8.86 8.84 0.89
C GLU A 31 -8.79 7.51 0.12
N SER A 32 -8.87 7.56 -1.21
CA SER A 32 -8.65 6.44 -2.13
C SER A 32 -7.18 6.02 -2.24
N LYS A 33 -6.22 6.75 -1.67
CA LYS A 33 -4.78 6.46 -1.71
C LYS A 33 -4.19 6.53 -0.32
N SER A 34 -3.16 5.73 -0.08
CA SER A 34 -2.37 5.81 1.15
C SER A 34 -0.95 5.36 0.88
N MET A 35 -0.01 6.02 1.55
CA MET A 35 1.41 5.68 1.49
C MET A 35 1.90 5.22 2.86
N PHE A 36 2.74 4.20 2.85
CA PHE A 36 3.33 3.64 4.06
C PHE A 36 4.82 3.38 3.86
N ASP A 37 5.60 3.63 4.90
CA ASP A 37 7.02 3.32 4.94
C ASP A 37 7.23 1.88 5.40
N LEU A 38 8.25 1.24 4.81
CA LEU A 38 8.72 -0.07 5.21
C LEU A 38 9.97 0.13 6.07
N CYS A 39 9.84 -0.19 7.35
CA CYS A 39 10.90 0.00 8.34
C CYS A 39 11.40 -1.34 8.82
N LYS A 40 12.73 -1.50 8.94
CA LYS A 40 13.33 -2.60 9.71
C LYS A 40 13.12 -2.41 11.21
N ASP A 41 13.42 -3.44 11.99
CA ASP A 41 13.38 -3.42 13.47
C ASP A 41 14.25 -2.32 14.10
N ASP A 42 15.30 -1.86 13.41
CA ASP A 42 16.19 -0.79 13.85
C ASP A 42 15.66 0.62 13.50
N GLY A 43 14.51 0.71 12.84
CA GLY A 43 13.90 1.96 12.38
C GLY A 43 14.44 2.47 11.04
N GLU A 44 15.32 1.72 10.36
CA GLU A 44 15.78 2.07 9.01
C GLU A 44 14.64 1.89 8.00
N VAL A 45 14.31 2.97 7.28
CA VAL A 45 13.38 2.91 6.16
C VAL A 45 14.06 2.25 4.97
N VAL A 46 13.55 1.10 4.57
CA VAL A 46 14.08 0.28 3.47
C VAL A 46 13.21 0.32 2.22
N GLY A 47 12.23 1.20 2.19
CA GLY A 47 11.34 1.38 1.06
C GLY A 47 10.01 1.95 1.50
N TYR A 48 9.08 2.01 0.56
CA TYR A 48 7.73 2.46 0.84
C TYR A 48 6.74 1.78 -0.10
N VAL A 49 5.49 1.69 0.33
CA VAL A 49 4.39 1.16 -0.46
C VAL A 49 3.32 2.24 -0.65
N LYS A 50 2.89 2.39 -1.89
CA LYS A 50 1.72 3.22 -2.24
C LYS A 50 0.58 2.29 -2.58
N THR A 51 -0.57 2.56 -1.98
CA THR A 51 -1.79 1.76 -2.13
C THR A 51 -2.90 2.64 -2.66
N TRP A 52 -3.81 2.05 -3.42
CA TRP A 52 -5.03 2.72 -3.87
C TRP A 52 -6.24 1.78 -3.75
N VAL A 53 -7.39 2.37 -3.48
CA VAL A 53 -8.72 1.76 -3.40
C VAL A 53 -9.71 2.71 -4.04
N HIS A 54 -10.24 2.33 -5.19
CA HIS A 54 -11.29 3.06 -5.88
C HIS A 54 -12.67 2.49 -5.58
N ASP A 55 -13.68 3.35 -5.63
CA ASP A 55 -15.09 2.98 -5.38
C ASP A 55 -15.67 2.01 -6.43
N ASP A 56 -15.04 1.93 -7.60
CA ASP A 56 -15.37 0.98 -8.67
C ASP A 56 -14.86 -0.45 -8.42
N GLY A 57 -14.23 -0.67 -7.27
CA GLY A 57 -13.70 -1.95 -6.86
C GLY A 57 -12.32 -2.25 -7.43
N PHE A 58 -11.60 -1.27 -8.02
CA PHE A 58 -10.17 -1.41 -8.28
C PHE A 58 -9.36 -1.08 -7.03
N ALA A 59 -8.43 -1.94 -6.69
CA ALA A 59 -7.48 -1.68 -5.61
C ALA A 59 -6.15 -2.33 -5.94
N GLY A 60 -5.09 -1.81 -5.34
CA GLY A 60 -3.76 -2.36 -5.56
C GLY A 60 -2.69 -1.63 -4.79
N PHE A 61 -1.46 -2.05 -5.02
CA PHE A 61 -0.28 -1.44 -4.45
C PHE A 61 0.89 -1.40 -5.43
N VAL A 62 1.82 -0.48 -5.17
CA VAL A 62 3.17 -0.46 -5.74
C VAL A 62 4.16 -0.32 -4.58
N HIS A 63 5.12 -1.24 -4.52
CA HIS A 63 6.22 -1.25 -3.57
C HIS A 63 7.48 -0.69 -4.25
N PHE A 64 8.14 0.23 -3.55
CA PHE A 64 9.34 0.91 -3.97
C PHE A 64 10.49 0.63 -3.01
N ASP A 65 11.71 0.53 -3.54
CA ASP A 65 12.94 0.54 -2.75
C ASP A 65 13.26 1.97 -2.24
N PRO A 66 14.33 2.16 -1.42
CA PRO A 66 14.71 3.48 -0.92
C PRO A 66 15.12 4.47 -2.01
N ASP A 67 15.60 3.97 -3.15
CA ASP A 67 16.01 4.77 -4.30
C ASP A 67 14.80 5.18 -5.18
N GLY A 68 13.60 4.66 -4.87
CA GLY A 68 12.37 4.94 -5.58
C GLY A 68 12.14 4.06 -6.82
N ASN A 69 12.89 2.96 -6.98
CA ASN A 69 12.63 1.99 -8.03
C ASN A 69 11.48 1.07 -7.63
N VAL A 70 10.68 0.65 -8.60
CA VAL A 70 9.60 -0.31 -8.38
C VAL A 70 10.20 -1.70 -8.15
N VAL A 71 9.94 -2.25 -6.97
CA VAL A 71 10.33 -3.61 -6.60
C VAL A 71 9.23 -4.60 -6.96
N ASP A 72 7.98 -4.23 -6.67
CA ASP A 72 6.80 -5.07 -6.91
C ASP A 72 5.54 -4.23 -7.05
N TRP A 73 4.51 -4.77 -7.69
CA TRP A 73 3.19 -4.15 -7.77
C TRP A 73 2.11 -5.20 -8.03
N GLN A 74 0.92 -4.92 -7.54
CA GLN A 74 -0.23 -5.79 -7.78
C GLN A 74 -1.52 -4.99 -7.87
N VAL A 75 -2.42 -5.43 -8.73
CA VAL A 75 -3.83 -5.05 -8.73
C VAL A 75 -4.60 -6.17 -8.02
N CYS A 76 -5.13 -5.89 -6.84
CA CYS A 76 -5.80 -6.85 -5.97
C CYS A 76 -7.30 -6.98 -6.28
N SER A 77 -7.90 -5.95 -6.88
CA SER A 77 -9.34 -5.88 -7.13
C SER A 77 -9.66 -5.41 -8.56
N LYS A 78 -10.84 -5.77 -9.06
CA LYS A 78 -11.02 -6.27 -10.42
C LYS A 78 -11.39 -5.21 -11.47
N PRO A 79 -11.01 -5.43 -12.76
CA PRO A 79 -11.95 -5.22 -13.86
C PRO A 79 -13.08 -6.27 -13.81
N GLY A 80 -14.08 -6.01 -12.95
CA GLY A 80 -15.43 -6.57 -13.04
C GLY A 80 -15.87 -7.57 -11.97
N THR A 81 -16.07 -7.15 -10.72
CA THR A 81 -16.91 -7.91 -9.76
C THR A 81 -16.35 -9.26 -9.29
N ASP A 82 -15.89 -9.32 -8.03
CA ASP A 82 -15.91 -10.56 -7.25
C ASP A 82 -17.37 -10.83 -6.84
N VAL A 83 -18.19 -11.26 -7.80
CA VAL A 83 -19.49 -11.88 -7.52
C VAL A 83 -19.52 -13.19 -8.30
N SER A 84 -19.19 -14.25 -7.57
CA SER A 84 -19.65 -15.65 -7.65
C SER A 84 -18.62 -16.44 -6.84
N LEU A 85 -18.89 -16.91 -5.62
CA LEU A 85 -19.86 -17.94 -5.25
C LEU A 85 -20.21 -17.73 -3.75
N ASN A 86 -21.46 -17.73 -3.32
CA ASN A 86 -22.28 -18.94 -3.18
C ASN A 86 -23.77 -18.57 -3.06
#